data_AF-A0A2I0VC42-F1
#
_entry.id   AF-A0A2I0VC42-F1
#
_cell.length_a   1.000
_cell.length_b   1.000
_cell.length_c   1.000
_cell.angle_alpha   90.00
_cell.angle_beta   90.00
_cell.angle_gamma   90.00
#
_symmetry.space_group_name_H-M   'P 1'
#
loop_
_entity.id
_entity.type
_entity.pdbx_description
1 polymer ?
#
loop_
_entity_poly.entity_id
_entity_poly.type
_entity_poly.pdbx_seq_one_letter_code
_entity_poly.pdbx_strand_id
1 'polypeptide(L)'
;MRSNNFTVSSMHGDMPQKERDAIMLEFRSGATRVLITTDVWARGIDVQQVSLVINYDLPNNRELYIHRIGRSGRFGRKGVAINFVRKDDIKILRDIEQYYSTQIDEMPMNVADLN
;
A
#
# COMPACT_ATOMS: atom_id res chain seq x y z
N MET A 1 0.53 16.42 1.74
CA MET A 1 1.60 15.83 0.89
C MET A 1 2.14 16.87 -0.08
N ARG A 2 1.40 17.28 -1.13
CA ARG A 2 1.89 18.30 -2.08
C ARG A 2 2.19 19.66 -1.45
N SER A 3 1.34 20.13 -0.53
CA SER A 3 1.56 21.36 0.26
C SER A 3 2.83 21.32 1.13
N ASN A 4 3.32 20.11 1.44
CA ASN A 4 4.52 19.88 2.24
C ASN A 4 5.71 19.48 1.34
N ASN A 5 5.67 19.84 0.05
CA ASN A 5 6.72 19.59 -0.94
C ASN A 5 7.06 18.11 -1.20
N PHE A 6 6.09 17.20 -1.05
CA PHE A 6 6.24 15.81 -1.49
C PHE A 6 5.68 15.60 -2.90
N THR A 7 6.50 15.04 -3.79
CA THR A 7 6.11 14.62 -5.14
C THR A 7 5.27 13.35 -5.07
N VAL A 8 3.95 13.49 -5.23
CA VAL A 8 2.99 12.38 -5.15
C VAL A 8 1.98 12.42 -6.30
N SER A 9 1.63 11.25 -6.80
CA SER A 9 0.45 11.03 -7.64
C SER A 9 -0.69 10.46 -6.80
N SER A 10 -1.92 10.70 -7.21
CA SER A 10 -3.12 10.19 -6.53
C SER A 10 -4.13 9.68 -7.54
N MET A 11 -4.79 8.56 -7.26
CA MET A 11 -5.76 7.94 -8.16
C MET A 11 -6.93 7.30 -7.40
N HIS A 12 -8.17 7.49 -7.87
CA HIS A 12 -9.37 6.87 -7.29
C HIS A 12 -10.38 6.41 -8.37
N GLY A 13 -11.48 5.79 -7.92
CA GLY A 13 -12.45 5.09 -8.78
C GLY A 13 -13.25 5.99 -9.72
N ASP A 14 -13.58 7.19 -9.26
CA ASP A 14 -14.42 8.15 -10.00
C ASP A 14 -13.63 8.93 -11.05
N MET A 15 -12.31 8.75 -11.13
CA MET A 15 -11.48 9.39 -12.15
C MET A 15 -11.71 8.74 -13.52
N PRO A 16 -11.76 9.53 -14.61
CA PRO A 16 -11.82 9.01 -15.97
C PRO A 16 -10.66 8.06 -16.27
N GLN A 17 -10.93 6.99 -17.03
CA GLN A 17 -9.92 5.96 -17.37
C GLN A 17 -8.64 6.58 -17.96
N LYS A 18 -8.77 7.56 -18.85
CA LYS A 18 -7.64 8.25 -19.48
C LYS A 18 -6.70 8.93 -18.46
N GLU A 19 -7.27 9.50 -17.40
CA GLU A 19 -6.49 10.14 -16.34
C GLU A 19 -5.78 9.09 -15.48
N ARG A 20 -6.47 7.98 -15.17
CA ARG A 20 -5.87 6.82 -14.49
C ARG A 20 -4.70 6.23 -15.26
N ASP A 21 -4.83 6.10 -16.57
CA ASP A 21 -3.78 5.58 -17.45
C ASP A 21 -2.55 6.50 -17.47
N ALA A 22 -2.77 7.82 -17.52
CA ALA A 22 -1.69 8.81 -17.46
C ALA A 22 -0.92 8.77 -16.13
N ILE A 23 -1.64 8.74 -15.00
CA ILE A 23 -1.02 8.62 -13.67
C ILE A 23 -0.24 7.32 -13.53
N MET A 24 -0.79 6.21 -14.03
CA MET A 24 -0.12 4.92 -14.00
C MET A 24 1.13 4.87 -14.88
N LEU A 25 1.13 5.56 -16.02
CA LEU A 25 2.30 5.70 -16.87
C LEU A 25 3.42 6.47 -16.13
N GLU A 26 3.08 7.59 -15.50
CA GLU A 26 4.03 8.38 -14.70
C GLU A 26 4.61 7.54 -13.56
N PHE A 27 3.78 6.83 -12.80
CA PHE A 27 4.23 6.01 -11.68
C PHE A 27 5.10 4.83 -12.14
N ARG A 28 4.73 4.14 -13.23
CA ARG A 28 5.54 3.05 -13.82
C ARG A 28 6.89 3.53 -14.34
N SER A 29 6.95 4.75 -14.88
CA SER A 29 8.20 5.35 -15.36
C SER A 29 9.13 5.80 -14.21
N GLY A 30 8.62 5.88 -12.98
CA GLY A 30 9.34 6.41 -11.82
C GLY A 30 9.37 7.94 -11.76
N ALA A 31 8.65 8.64 -12.66
CA ALA A 31 8.49 10.09 -12.63
C ALA A 31 7.86 10.56 -11.30
N THR A 32 6.94 9.76 -10.77
CA THR A 32 6.47 9.89 -9.39
C THR A 32 6.83 8.63 -8.59
N ARG A 33 7.31 8.84 -7.37
CA ARG A 33 7.79 7.74 -6.49
C ARG A 33 6.77 7.30 -5.45
N VAL A 34 5.70 8.07 -5.29
CA VAL A 34 4.63 7.80 -4.32
C VAL A 34 3.29 7.91 -5.04
N LEU A 35 2.50 6.83 -4.95
CA LEU A 35 1.14 6.76 -5.45
C LEU A 35 0.18 6.57 -4.28
N ILE A 36 -0.80 7.45 -4.15
CA ILE A 36 -1.89 7.35 -3.18
C ILE A 36 -3.13 6.86 -3.91
N THR A 37 -3.76 5.77 -3.47
CA THR A 37 -4.93 5.22 -4.16
C THR A 37 -5.90 4.49 -3.25
N THR A 38 -7.14 4.31 -3.72
CA THR A 38 -8.18 3.49 -3.07
C THR A 38 -8.18 2.05 -3.59
N ASP A 39 -9.06 1.20 -3.05
CA ASP A 39 -9.14 -0.24 -3.36
C ASP A 39 -9.41 -0.58 -4.83
N VAL A 40 -9.81 0.40 -5.64
CA VAL A 40 -9.99 0.30 -7.09
C VAL A 40 -8.78 -0.35 -7.76
N TRP A 41 -7.60 -0.19 -7.17
CA TRP A 41 -6.36 -0.72 -7.69
C TRP A 41 -5.61 -1.68 -6.75
N ALA A 42 -6.27 -2.19 -5.70
CA ALA A 42 -5.73 -3.29 -4.91
C ALA A 42 -5.43 -4.53 -5.77
N ARG A 43 -6.10 -4.67 -6.92
CA ARG A 43 -5.84 -5.71 -7.93
C ARG A 43 -5.33 -5.09 -9.24
N GLY A 44 -4.38 -5.75 -9.90
CA GLY A 44 -3.97 -5.42 -11.27
C GLY A 44 -2.85 -4.37 -11.45
N ILE A 45 -2.40 -3.65 -10.41
CA ILE A 45 -1.17 -2.86 -10.53
C ILE A 45 0.03 -3.82 -10.54
N ASP A 46 0.69 -3.95 -11.69
CA ASP A 46 2.01 -4.58 -11.81
C ASP A 46 3.10 -3.52 -11.93
N VAL A 47 3.69 -3.16 -10.79
CA VAL A 47 4.86 -2.29 -10.71
C VAL A 47 5.88 -3.01 -9.85
N GLN A 48 6.79 -3.74 -10.49
CA GLN A 48 7.79 -4.59 -9.81
C GLN A 48 8.74 -3.82 -8.88
N GLN A 49 8.82 -2.49 -9.04
CA GLN A 49 9.69 -1.61 -8.27
C GLN A 49 9.09 -1.21 -6.91
N VAL A 50 7.82 -1.54 -6.64
CA VAL A 50 7.20 -1.22 -5.35
C VAL A 50 7.81 -2.09 -4.25
N SER A 51 8.54 -1.45 -3.34
CA SER A 51 9.14 -2.08 -2.17
C SER A 51 8.36 -1.85 -0.88
N LEU A 52 7.50 -0.82 -0.85
CA LEU A 52 6.77 -0.39 0.35
C LEU A 52 5.29 -0.16 0.02
N VAL A 53 4.42 -0.73 0.85
CA VAL A 53 2.98 -0.44 0.87
C VAL A 53 2.65 0.15 2.23
N ILE A 54 1.88 1.24 2.26
CA ILE A 54 1.36 1.83 3.49
C ILE A 54 -0.17 1.77 3.44
N ASN A 55 -0.77 1.01 4.36
CA ASN A 55 -2.20 1.09 4.63
C ASN A 55 -2.43 2.28 5.56
N TYR A 56 -2.80 3.43 4.97
CA TYR A 56 -3.14 4.62 5.75
C TYR A 56 -4.39 4.42 6.60
N ASP A 57 -5.39 3.75 6.03
CA ASP A 57 -6.52 3.18 6.74
C ASP A 57 -6.55 1.67 6.48
N LEU A 58 -6.80 0.89 7.52
CA LEU A 58 -6.85 -0.56 7.46
C LEU A 58 -8.06 -1.00 6.60
N PRO A 59 -7.94 -2.02 5.72
CA PRO A 59 -9.03 -2.39 4.83
C PRO A 59 -10.22 -2.97 5.62
N ASN A 60 -11.43 -2.70 5.13
CA ASN A 60 -12.67 -3.17 5.74
C ASN A 60 -12.89 -4.68 5.61
N ASN A 61 -12.09 -5.38 4.80
CA ASN A 61 -12.10 -6.84 4.71
C ASN A 61 -10.67 -7.40 4.64
N ARG A 62 -10.53 -8.66 5.04
CA ARG A 62 -9.24 -9.37 5.10
C ARG A 62 -8.67 -9.65 3.71
N GLU A 63 -9.50 -9.92 2.70
CA GLU A 63 -9.05 -10.27 1.35
C GLU A 63 -8.36 -9.09 0.65
N LEU A 64 -8.86 -7.87 0.86
CA LEU A 64 -8.27 -6.63 0.38
C LEU A 64 -6.89 -6.41 0.99
N TYR A 65 -6.67 -6.81 2.24
CA TYR A 65 -5.35 -6.69 2.89
C TYR A 65 -4.26 -7.37 2.07
N ILE A 66 -4.45 -8.65 1.70
CA ILE A 66 -3.49 -9.41 0.88
C ILE A 66 -3.30 -8.76 -0.49
N HIS A 67 -4.37 -8.27 -1.11
CA HIS A 67 -4.27 -7.62 -2.42
C HIS A 67 -3.44 -6.32 -2.36
N ARG A 68 -3.63 -5.52 -1.31
CA ARG A 68 -2.87 -4.29 -1.05
C ARG A 68 -1.40 -4.59 -0.76
N ILE A 69 -1.09 -5.42 0.24
CA ILE A 69 0.32 -5.66 0.61
C ILE A 69 1.10 -6.40 -0.48
N GLY A 70 0.40 -7.26 -1.25
CA GLY A 70 0.95 -7.95 -2.42
C GLY A 70 1.24 -7.06 -3.63
N ARG A 71 1.10 -5.73 -3.51
CA ARG A 71 1.71 -4.78 -4.46
C ARG A 71 3.23 -4.70 -4.27
N SER A 72 3.74 -4.94 -3.07
CA SER A 72 5.17 -5.08 -2.79
C SER A 72 5.63 -6.53 -2.85
N GLY A 73 6.94 -6.77 -2.74
CA GLY A 73 7.49 -8.11 -2.55
C GLY A 73 7.30 -9.08 -3.73
N ARG A 74 7.16 -8.55 -4.96
CA ARG A 74 6.91 -9.35 -6.16
C ARG A 74 8.12 -10.18 -6.57
N PHE A 75 7.87 -11.36 -7.14
CA PHE A 75 8.91 -12.27 -7.67
C PHE A 75 10.00 -12.62 -6.65
N GLY A 76 9.60 -12.86 -5.40
CA GLY A 76 10.52 -13.24 -4.31
C GLY A 76 11.39 -12.09 -3.79
N ARG A 77 11.15 -10.85 -4.22
CA ARG A 77 11.80 -9.66 -3.64
C ARG A 77 11.27 -9.44 -2.21
N LYS A 78 12.11 -8.86 -1.35
CA LYS A 78 11.66 -8.33 -0.06
C LYS A 78 10.74 -7.14 -0.30
N GLY A 79 9.69 -7.04 0.52
CA GLY A 79 8.74 -5.92 0.53
C GLY A 79 8.30 -5.65 1.96
N VAL A 80 7.96 -4.41 2.25
CA VAL A 80 7.48 -3.96 3.57
C VAL A 80 6.05 -3.48 3.43
N ALA A 81 5.21 -3.86 4.39
CA ALA A 81 3.87 -3.31 4.55
C ALA A 81 3.77 -2.64 5.93
N ILE A 82 3.36 -1.38 5.96
CA ILE A 82 3.14 -0.61 7.19
C ILE A 82 1.64 -0.34 7.32
N ASN A 83 1.09 -0.61 8.49
CA ASN A 83 -0.31 -0.35 8.80
C ASN A 83 -0.42 0.78 9.81
N PHE A 84 -1.16 1.82 9.48
CA PHE A 84 -1.60 2.78 10.48
C PHE A 84 -2.89 2.26 11.11
N VAL A 85 -2.88 2.14 12.43
CA VAL A 85 -3.97 1.54 13.20
C VAL A 85 -4.44 2.48 14.28
N ARG A 86 -5.75 2.65 14.38
CA ARG A 86 -6.41 3.31 15.51
C ARG A 86 -6.82 2.25 16.52
N LYS A 87 -7.23 2.68 17.72
CA LYS A 87 -7.67 1.76 18.79
C LYS A 87 -8.77 0.81 18.34
N ASP A 88 -9.69 1.28 17.51
CA ASP A 88 -10.83 0.50 17.04
C ASP A 88 -10.44 -0.51 15.94
N ASP A 89 -9.31 -0.29 15.25
CA ASP A 89 -8.81 -1.15 14.17
C ASP A 89 -8.08 -2.40 14.71
N ILE A 90 -7.69 -2.42 15.99
CA ILE A 90 -6.90 -3.50 16.59
C ILE A 90 -7.58 -4.86 16.40
N LYS A 91 -8.91 -4.92 16.54
CA LYS A 91 -9.66 -6.16 16.34
C LYS A 91 -9.55 -6.68 14.91
N ILE A 92 -9.62 -5.78 13.92
CA ILE A 92 -9.51 -6.12 12.51
C ILE A 92 -8.09 -6.60 12.19
N LEU A 93 -7.06 -5.92 12.73
CA LEU A 93 -5.67 -6.32 12.56
C LEU A 93 -5.41 -7.73 13.11
N ARG A 94 -5.91 -8.05 14.31
CA ARG A 94 -5.75 -9.38 14.92
C ARG A 94 -6.49 -10.48 14.14
N ASP A 95 -7.68 -10.18 13.60
CA ASP A 95 -8.39 -11.13 12.71
C ASP A 95 -7.59 -11.42 11.44
N ILE A 96 -6.95 -10.41 10.84
CA ILE A 96 -6.06 -10.59 9.68
C ILE A 96 -4.86 -11.49 10.04
N GLU A 97 -4.16 -11.21 11.15
CA GLU A 97 -3.03 -12.03 11.61
C GLU A 97 -3.44 -13.49 11.82
N GLN A 98 -4.52 -13.72 12.55
CA GLN A 98 -5.01 -15.06 12.87
C GLN A 98 -5.45 -15.80 11.60
N TYR A 99 -6.22 -15.15 10.74
CA TYR A 99 -6.76 -15.76 9.53
C TYR A 99 -5.66 -16.19 8.56
N TYR A 100 -4.65 -15.33 8.34
CA TYR A 100 -3.55 -15.62 7.43
C TYR A 100 -2.37 -16.34 8.10
N SER A 101 -2.46 -16.60 9.41
CA SER A 101 -1.34 -17.18 10.19
C SER A 101 -0.03 -16.41 9.97
N THR A 102 -0.12 -15.09 10.02
CA THR A 102 1.02 -14.16 9.86
C THR A 102 1.23 -13.36 11.12
N GLN A 103 2.45 -12.83 11.27
CA GLN A 103 2.78 -11.85 12.31
C GLN A 103 2.81 -10.45 11.70
N ILE A 104 2.22 -9.49 12.41
CA ILE A 104 2.30 -8.07 12.11
C ILE A 104 2.85 -7.39 13.37
N ASP A 105 4.17 -7.22 13.38
CA ASP A 105 4.87 -6.65 14.53
C ASP A 105 4.68 -5.14 14.62
N GLU A 106 4.78 -4.63 15.85
CA GLU A 106 4.85 -3.18 16.06
C GLU A 106 6.11 -2.64 15.40
N MET A 107 5.96 -1.53 14.67
CA MET A 107 7.07 -0.93 13.93
C MET A 107 8.16 -0.50 14.93
N PRO A 108 9.42 -0.92 14.75
CA PRO A 108 10.50 -0.53 15.64
C PRO A 108 10.74 0.98 15.58
N MET A 109 11.26 1.56 16.66
CA MET A 109 11.61 2.99 16.71
C MET A 109 12.61 3.38 15.62
N ASN A 110 13.53 2.48 15.28
CA ASN A 110 14.48 2.68 14.22
C ASN A 110 14.01 1.97 12.94
N VAL A 111 13.66 2.77 11.93
CA VAL A 111 13.20 2.29 10.62
C VAL A 111 14.28 1.47 9.90
N ALA A 112 15.57 1.67 10.21
CA ALA A 112 16.66 0.90 9.63
C ALA A 112 16.61 -0.59 10.00
N ASP A 113 15.90 -0.95 11.08
CA ASP A 113 15.82 -2.32 11.59
C ASP A 113 14.77 -3.17 10.82
N LEU A 114 14.10 -2.60 9.81
CA LEU A 114 13.06 -3.27 9.02
C LEU A 114 13.59 -4.24 7.92
N ASN A 115 14.90 -4.52 7.85
CA ASN A 115 15.51 -5.28 6.74
C ASN A 115 16.44 -6.45 7.12
#